data_AF-A0A4R6DD49-F1
#
_entry.id   AF-A0A4R6DD49-F1
#
_cell.length_a   1.000
_cell.length_b   1.000
_cell.length_c   1.000
_cell.angle_alpha   90.00
_cell.angle_beta   90.00
_cell.angle_gamma   90.00
#
_symmetry.space_group_name_H-M   'P 1'
#
loop_
_entity.id
_entity.type
_entity.pdbx_description
1 polymer ?
#
loop_
_entity_poly.entity_id
_entity_poly.type
_entity_poly.pdbx_seq_one_letter_code
_entity_poly.pdbx_strand_id
1 'polypeptide(L)'
;MEHLKKDLGQLKKGATVVVTLRQQANVLLMDSSNYRTYAASRGGRFRYTGGLIKRSPARLTVPSNGHWYLAIDLGGAKGRINATVAVEPPPRGNLPEYRSAPERGVSGQVSVRRPLPPESDADFDGRTWDVFLSHASEDKADVALPLAQALQDRGVSVWLDKAELRIGDSLRRRIDRGLRSSRFAAVVFSDAYFSKGWPQYELDGIVTLTVGGQQNLLPVWHNVDHAAISAHSPSLADKFARSTSDTPIDEIAAEIADLVIEARDAQQP
;
A
#
# COMPACT_ATOMS: atom_id res chain seq x y z
N MET A 1 -0.78 -42.77 5.21
CA MET A 1 -0.27 -42.21 3.93
C MET A 1 0.94 -41.35 4.25
N GLU A 2 2.07 -41.61 3.61
CA GLU A 2 3.28 -40.80 3.77
C GLU A 2 3.05 -39.45 3.08
N HIS A 3 3.17 -38.37 3.85
CA HIS A 3 2.98 -37.00 3.36
C HIS A 3 4.03 -36.08 3.97
N LEU A 4 4.46 -35.08 3.21
CA LEU A 4 5.26 -33.98 3.71
C LEU A 4 4.32 -32.99 4.42
N LYS A 5 4.55 -32.76 5.71
CA LYS A 5 3.88 -31.72 6.49
C LYS A 5 4.73 -30.46 6.51
N LYS A 6 4.13 -29.30 6.21
CA LYS A 6 4.70 -27.98 6.52
C LYS A 6 3.75 -27.21 7.43
N ASP A 7 4.26 -26.77 8.58
CA ASP A 7 3.58 -25.79 9.42
C ASP A 7 3.86 -24.39 8.83
N LEU A 8 2.79 -23.65 8.52
CA LEU A 8 2.88 -22.32 7.93
C LEU A 8 2.66 -21.21 8.97
N GLY A 9 2.35 -21.56 10.23
CA GLY A 9 2.06 -20.59 11.26
C GLY A 9 0.75 -19.83 11.04
N GLN A 10 0.68 -18.63 11.60
CA GLN A 10 -0.47 -17.73 11.48
C GLN A 10 -0.45 -16.99 10.13
N LEU A 11 -1.46 -17.23 9.29
CA LEU A 11 -1.63 -16.59 8.00
C LEU A 11 -2.90 -15.73 7.97
N LYS A 12 -2.82 -14.60 7.25
CA LYS A 12 -3.95 -13.72 6.99
C LYS A 12 -4.75 -14.20 5.77
N LYS A 13 -6.06 -13.97 5.79
CA LYS A 13 -6.97 -14.18 4.66
C LYS A 13 -6.42 -13.48 3.42
N GLY A 14 -6.42 -14.20 2.30
CA GLY A 14 -5.91 -13.74 1.01
C GLY A 14 -4.44 -14.06 0.76
N ALA A 15 -3.63 -14.40 1.78
CA ALA A 15 -2.24 -14.82 1.59
C ALA A 15 -2.17 -16.00 0.61
N THR A 16 -1.14 -16.05 -0.22
CA THR A 16 -0.98 -17.11 -1.22
C THR A 16 0.16 -18.03 -0.84
N VAL A 17 -0.16 -19.30 -0.60
CA VAL A 17 0.84 -20.35 -0.40
C VAL A 17 1.28 -20.83 -1.79
N VAL A 18 2.54 -20.58 -2.12
CA VAL A 18 3.17 -20.97 -3.39
C VAL A 18 3.97 -22.25 -3.18
N VAL A 19 3.62 -23.28 -3.94
CA VAL A 19 4.19 -24.63 -3.80
C VAL A 19 4.85 -25.01 -5.12
N THR A 20 6.17 -25.09 -5.11
CA THR A 20 6.95 -25.53 -6.27
C THR A 20 7.21 -27.03 -6.14
N LEU A 21 6.76 -27.80 -7.13
CA LEU A 21 6.87 -29.26 -7.15
C LEU A 21 7.73 -29.72 -8.32
N ARG A 22 8.54 -30.76 -8.12
CA ARG A 22 9.27 -31.43 -9.21
C ARG A 22 8.46 -32.51 -9.94
N GLN A 23 7.40 -33.01 -9.32
CA GLN A 23 6.53 -34.05 -9.83
C GLN A 23 5.08 -33.79 -9.38
N GLN A 24 4.12 -34.43 -10.03
CA GLN A 24 2.72 -34.29 -9.63
C GLN A 24 2.50 -34.83 -8.20
N ALA A 25 1.76 -34.08 -7.39
CA ALA A 25 1.44 -34.43 -6.01
C ALA A 25 0.11 -33.80 -5.61
N ASN A 26 -0.58 -34.41 -4.65
CA ASN A 26 -1.68 -33.77 -3.94
C ASN A 26 -1.10 -32.70 -3.02
N VAL A 27 -1.64 -31.49 -3.10
CA VAL A 27 -1.27 -30.39 -2.21
C VAL A 27 -2.55 -29.93 -1.52
N LEU A 28 -2.56 -30.04 -0.19
CA LEU A 28 -3.74 -29.83 0.64
C LEU A 28 -3.41 -28.75 1.68
N LEU A 29 -4.03 -27.59 1.55
CA LEU A 29 -3.97 -26.50 2.53
C LEU A 29 -5.14 -26.62 3.50
N MET A 30 -4.86 -26.68 4.80
CA MET A 30 -5.85 -26.98 5.85
C MET A 30 -5.61 -26.11 7.09
N ASP A 31 -6.68 -25.77 7.80
CA ASP A 31 -6.56 -25.23 9.15
C ASP A 31 -6.14 -26.32 10.15
N SER A 32 -5.87 -25.90 11.38
CA SER A 32 -5.42 -26.81 12.46
C SER A 32 -6.39 -27.96 12.75
N SER A 33 -7.70 -27.71 12.68
CA SER A 33 -8.73 -28.71 12.97
C SER A 33 -8.83 -29.75 11.85
N ASN A 34 -8.84 -29.29 10.61
CA ASN A 34 -8.90 -30.15 9.42
C ASN A 34 -7.61 -30.96 9.24
N TYR A 35 -6.45 -30.37 9.53
CA TYR A 35 -5.17 -31.08 9.47
C TYR A 35 -5.11 -32.23 10.49
N ARG A 36 -5.59 -32.02 11.72
CA ARG A 36 -5.65 -33.09 12.74
C ARG A 36 -6.51 -34.26 12.26
N THR A 37 -7.67 -33.98 11.67
CA THR A 37 -8.57 -35.00 11.10
C THR A 37 -7.92 -35.75 9.93
N TYR A 38 -7.23 -35.04 9.03
CA TYR A 38 -6.46 -35.63 7.93
C TYR A 38 -5.32 -36.54 8.44
N ALA A 39 -4.50 -36.03 9.36
CA ALA A 39 -3.34 -36.75 9.90
C ALA A 39 -3.74 -38.02 10.68
N ALA A 40 -4.89 -38.00 11.35
CA ALA A 40 -5.41 -39.17 12.07
C ALA A 40 -5.84 -40.33 11.17
N SER A 41 -5.86 -40.17 9.83
CA SER A 41 -6.18 -41.21 8.84
C SER A 41 -7.55 -41.90 8.99
N ARG A 42 -8.48 -41.37 9.81
CA ARG A 42 -9.72 -42.04 10.24
C ARG A 42 -10.95 -41.85 9.32
N GLY A 43 -10.75 -41.52 8.04
CA GLY A 43 -11.88 -41.40 7.09
C GLY A 43 -12.92 -40.33 7.44
N GLY A 44 -12.58 -39.39 8.33
CA GLY A 44 -13.42 -38.25 8.65
C GLY A 44 -13.49 -37.25 7.48
N ARG A 45 -14.62 -36.55 7.34
CA ARG A 45 -14.72 -35.44 6.39
C ARG A 45 -13.91 -34.26 6.91
N PHE A 46 -12.92 -33.82 6.15
CA PHE A 46 -12.17 -32.59 6.38
C PHE A 46 -12.24 -31.72 5.12
N ARG A 47 -12.08 -30.42 5.31
CA ARG A 47 -12.03 -29.44 4.22
C ARG A 47 -10.61 -29.00 3.99
N TYR A 48 -10.27 -28.77 2.73
CA TYR A 48 -8.97 -28.28 2.30
C TYR A 48 -9.11 -27.39 1.08
N THR A 49 -8.10 -26.58 0.84
CA THR A 49 -7.90 -25.83 -0.41
C THR A 49 -6.75 -26.48 -1.18
N GLY A 50 -6.95 -26.78 -2.46
CA GLY A 50 -5.96 -27.46 -3.30
C GLY A 50 -6.47 -28.77 -3.89
N GLY A 51 -5.57 -29.71 -4.16
CA GLY A 51 -5.86 -30.96 -4.85
C GLY A 51 -4.65 -31.50 -5.60
N LEU A 52 -4.86 -32.33 -6.62
CA LEU A 52 -3.78 -32.87 -7.45
C LEU A 52 -3.17 -31.77 -8.32
N ILE A 53 -1.93 -31.42 -8.05
CA ILE A 53 -1.18 -30.43 -8.80
C ILE A 53 -0.36 -31.13 -9.87
N LYS A 54 -0.66 -30.83 -11.14
CA LYS A 54 0.06 -31.35 -12.32
C LYS A 54 1.05 -30.35 -12.91
N ARG A 55 0.98 -29.08 -12.52
CA ARG A 55 1.81 -27.97 -13.02
C ARG A 55 2.31 -27.12 -11.86
N SER A 56 3.58 -26.75 -11.91
CA SER A 56 4.27 -25.97 -10.87
C SER A 56 4.61 -24.57 -11.40
N PRO A 57 4.56 -23.50 -10.58
CA PRO A 57 4.17 -23.51 -9.16
C PRO A 57 2.64 -23.56 -8.95
N ALA A 58 2.22 -24.26 -7.90
CA ALA A 58 0.83 -24.23 -7.42
C ALA A 58 0.63 -23.00 -6.53
N ARG A 59 -0.51 -22.32 -6.66
CA ARG A 59 -0.87 -21.15 -5.84
C ARG A 59 -2.17 -21.42 -5.10
N LEU A 60 -2.13 -21.40 -3.78
CA LEU A 60 -3.28 -21.68 -2.91
C LEU A 60 -3.58 -20.48 -2.01
N THR A 61 -4.74 -19.87 -2.19
CA THR A 61 -5.16 -18.72 -1.38
C THR A 61 -5.70 -19.16 -0.02
N VAL A 62 -5.27 -18.47 1.03
CA VAL A 62 -5.73 -18.65 2.40
C VAL A 62 -7.14 -18.09 2.55
N PRO A 63 -8.16 -18.90 2.86
CA PRO A 63 -9.56 -18.46 2.84
C PRO A 63 -9.97 -17.64 4.06
N SER A 64 -9.29 -17.80 5.20
CA SER A 64 -9.57 -17.07 6.44
C SER A 64 -8.31 -16.89 7.30
N ASN A 65 -8.34 -15.90 8.19
CA ASN A 65 -7.26 -15.71 9.18
C ASN A 65 -7.17 -16.95 10.08
N GLY A 66 -5.95 -17.38 10.40
CA GLY A 66 -5.74 -18.45 11.38
C GLY A 66 -4.43 -19.20 11.18
N HIS A 67 -4.30 -20.33 11.86
CA HIS A 67 -3.12 -21.18 11.80
C HIS A 67 -3.27 -22.28 10.75
N TRP A 68 -2.36 -22.33 9.78
CA TRP A 68 -2.50 -23.14 8.58
C TRP A 68 -1.38 -24.18 8.42
N TYR A 69 -1.74 -25.33 7.85
CA TYR A 69 -0.87 -26.44 7.54
C TYR A 69 -0.96 -26.79 6.06
N LEU A 70 0.17 -27.15 5.46
CA LEU A 70 0.25 -27.73 4.14
C LEU A 70 0.61 -29.22 4.25
N ALA A 71 -0.18 -30.08 3.64
CA ALA A 71 0.16 -31.48 3.43
C ALA A 71 0.39 -31.73 1.95
N ILE A 72 1.49 -32.42 1.62
CA ILE A 72 1.82 -32.83 0.25
C ILE A 72 2.00 -34.35 0.23
N ASP A 73 1.23 -35.05 -0.60
CA ASP A 73 1.32 -36.51 -0.74
C ASP A 73 1.28 -36.96 -2.20
N LEU A 74 1.81 -38.14 -2.50
CA LEU A 74 1.87 -38.69 -3.87
C LEU A 74 0.65 -39.55 -4.23
N GLY A 75 -0.45 -39.48 -3.47
CA GLY A 75 -1.68 -40.21 -3.77
C GLY A 75 -1.51 -41.75 -3.84
N GLY A 76 -0.55 -42.31 -3.11
CA GLY A 76 -0.24 -43.75 -3.10
C GLY A 76 0.93 -44.18 -3.99
N ALA A 77 1.53 -43.27 -4.78
CA ALA A 77 2.75 -43.56 -5.51
C ALA A 77 3.98 -43.55 -4.56
N LYS A 78 4.94 -44.46 -4.80
CA LYS A 78 6.21 -44.51 -4.05
C LYS A 78 7.19 -43.48 -4.61
N GLY A 79 7.83 -42.70 -3.74
CA GLY A 79 8.85 -41.73 -4.15
C GLY A 79 9.10 -40.66 -3.08
N ARG A 80 10.20 -39.92 -3.23
CA ARG A 80 10.56 -38.83 -2.31
C ARG A 80 9.88 -37.53 -2.74
N ILE A 81 9.15 -36.90 -1.81
CA ILE A 81 8.47 -35.63 -2.06
C ILE A 81 9.48 -34.50 -1.95
N ASN A 82 9.78 -33.87 -3.08
CA ASN A 82 10.58 -32.64 -3.14
C ASN A 82 9.68 -31.46 -3.47
N ALA A 83 9.46 -30.60 -2.49
CA ALA A 83 8.63 -29.42 -2.63
C ALA A 83 9.27 -28.22 -1.91
N THR A 84 9.23 -27.06 -2.55
CA THR A 84 9.55 -25.78 -1.91
C THR A 84 8.25 -25.04 -1.65
N VAL A 85 8.12 -24.49 -0.45
CA VAL A 85 6.92 -23.75 -0.03
C VAL A 85 7.33 -22.33 0.34
N ALA A 86 6.70 -21.36 -0.30
CA ALA A 86 6.79 -19.95 0.05
C ALA A 86 5.39 -19.44 0.39
N VAL A 87 5.32 -18.46 1.30
CA VAL A 87 4.06 -17.77 1.60
C VAL A 87 4.20 -16.33 1.13
N GLU A 88 3.37 -15.97 0.17
CA GLU A 88 3.21 -14.60 -0.28
C GLU A 88 2.09 -13.93 0.55
N PRO A 89 2.28 -12.68 1.00
CA PRO A 89 1.23 -11.95 1.72
C PRO A 89 -0.03 -11.78 0.84
N PRO A 90 -1.20 -11.51 1.44
CA PRO A 90 -2.42 -11.31 0.66
C PRO A 90 -2.21 -10.24 -0.42
N PRO A 91 -2.68 -10.47 -1.66
CA PRO A 91 -2.73 -9.42 -2.66
C PRO A 91 -3.41 -8.20 -2.04
N ARG A 92 -2.69 -7.08 -1.95
CA ARG A 92 -3.26 -5.80 -1.55
C ARG A 92 -4.41 -5.54 -2.52
N GLY A 93 -5.63 -5.39 -2.00
CA GLY A 93 -6.87 -5.47 -2.78
C GLY A 93 -6.81 -4.77 -4.15
N ASN A 94 -7.24 -5.51 -5.18
CA ASN A 94 -7.52 -5.06 -6.55
C ASN A 94 -6.45 -4.21 -7.25
N LEU A 95 -5.26 -4.77 -7.49
CA LEU A 95 -4.35 -4.29 -8.56
C LEU A 95 -4.14 -5.43 -9.58
N PRO A 96 -4.26 -5.17 -10.90
CA PRO A 96 -4.08 -6.20 -11.93
C PRO A 96 -2.65 -6.78 -11.91
N GLU A 97 -2.51 -8.03 -12.35
CA GLU A 97 -1.22 -8.74 -12.46
C GLU A 97 -0.17 -7.87 -13.14
N TYR A 98 0.91 -7.57 -12.41
CA TYR A 98 2.14 -7.05 -12.99
C TYR A 98 2.73 -8.14 -13.89
N ARG A 99 2.42 -8.09 -15.19
CA ARG A 99 3.24 -8.73 -16.20
C ARG A 99 4.59 -8.03 -16.15
N SER A 100 5.60 -8.72 -15.65
CA SER A 100 6.99 -8.26 -15.70
C SER A 100 7.33 -7.90 -17.15
N ALA A 101 7.42 -6.60 -17.42
CA ALA A 101 8.04 -6.11 -18.64
C ALA A 101 9.52 -6.51 -18.60
N PRO A 102 10.11 -6.92 -19.73
CA PRO A 102 11.51 -7.28 -19.79
C PRO A 102 12.34 -6.04 -19.44
N GLU A 103 13.41 -6.24 -18.71
CA GLU A 103 14.41 -5.24 -18.34
C GLU A 103 14.79 -4.42 -19.60
N ARG A 104 14.25 -3.21 -19.69
CA ARG A 104 14.74 -2.17 -20.59
C ARG A 104 15.00 -0.94 -19.74
N GLY A 105 16.20 -0.41 -19.95
CA GLY A 105 16.89 0.52 -19.06
C GLY A 105 16.13 1.79 -18.70
N VAL A 106 16.66 2.39 -17.64
CA VAL A 106 16.37 3.74 -17.15
C VAL A 106 16.25 4.73 -18.31
N SER A 107 15.02 5.16 -18.61
CA SER A 107 14.61 6.48 -19.14
C SER A 107 13.17 6.39 -19.68
N GLY A 108 12.27 7.24 -19.18
CA GLY A 108 11.01 7.55 -19.87
C GLY A 108 9.74 7.30 -19.06
N GLN A 109 9.22 8.39 -18.48
CA GLN A 109 7.81 8.64 -18.17
C GLN A 109 7.11 7.74 -17.15
N VAL A 110 7.07 8.22 -15.90
CA VAL A 110 5.98 7.92 -14.97
C VAL A 110 4.67 8.38 -15.65
N SER A 111 3.84 7.44 -16.09
CA SER A 111 2.58 7.78 -16.76
C SER A 111 1.64 8.45 -15.77
N VAL A 112 1.41 9.75 -15.96
CA VAL A 112 0.49 10.59 -15.18
C VAL A 112 -0.94 10.14 -15.43
N ARG A 113 -1.56 9.43 -14.48
CA ARG A 113 -3.03 9.45 -14.45
C ARG A 113 -3.43 10.84 -13.98
N ARG A 114 -4.14 11.53 -14.85
CA ARG A 114 -4.71 12.86 -14.60
C ARG A 114 -5.59 12.83 -13.33
N PRO A 115 -5.37 13.74 -12.35
CA PRO A 115 -6.21 13.86 -11.18
C PRO A 115 -7.68 14.05 -11.58
N LEU A 116 -8.60 13.32 -10.95
CA LEU A 116 -10.04 13.56 -11.17
C LEU A 116 -10.40 14.96 -10.61
N PRO A 117 -11.33 15.68 -11.27
CA PRO A 117 -11.90 16.89 -10.68
C PRO A 117 -12.50 16.55 -9.30
N PRO A 118 -12.31 17.41 -8.29
CA PRO A 118 -12.92 17.21 -6.99
C PRO A 118 -14.44 17.24 -7.12
N GLU A 119 -15.11 16.34 -6.41
CA GLU A 119 -16.56 16.34 -6.29
C GLU A 119 -16.97 17.35 -5.22
N SER A 120 -18.09 18.05 -5.42
CA SER A 120 -18.64 18.92 -4.39
C SER A 120 -19.13 18.07 -3.22
N ASP A 121 -18.43 18.13 -2.10
CA ASP A 121 -18.83 17.43 -0.88
C ASP A 121 -19.80 18.30 -0.06
N ALA A 122 -20.88 17.69 0.44
CA ALA A 122 -21.83 18.36 1.31
C ALA A 122 -21.19 18.76 2.65
N ASP A 123 -20.14 18.04 3.08
CA ASP A 123 -19.35 18.37 4.27
C ASP A 123 -18.58 19.70 4.15
N PHE A 124 -18.40 20.22 2.94
CA PHE A 124 -17.61 21.42 2.64
C PHE A 124 -18.41 22.53 1.96
N ASP A 125 -19.74 22.54 2.12
CA ASP A 125 -20.64 23.50 1.47
C ASP A 125 -20.47 23.57 -0.06
N GLY A 126 -20.07 22.44 -0.67
CA GLY A 126 -19.78 22.35 -2.11
C GLY A 126 -18.50 23.05 -2.56
N ARG A 127 -17.64 23.51 -1.65
CA ARG A 127 -16.32 24.07 -1.98
C ARG A 127 -15.36 22.98 -2.41
N THR A 128 -14.53 23.32 -3.38
CA THR A 128 -13.43 22.48 -3.85
C THR A 128 -12.13 23.28 -3.82
N TRP A 129 -11.02 22.56 -3.76
CA TRP A 129 -9.68 23.12 -3.71
C TRP A 129 -8.77 22.41 -4.70
N ASP A 130 -7.66 23.04 -5.02
CA ASP A 130 -6.62 22.42 -5.82
C ASP A 130 -5.77 21.49 -4.96
N VAL A 131 -5.41 21.93 -3.74
CA VAL A 131 -4.54 21.17 -2.84
C VAL A 131 -5.15 21.09 -1.44
N PHE A 132 -5.27 19.87 -0.92
CA PHE A 132 -5.43 19.60 0.51
C PHE A 132 -4.04 19.49 1.16
N LEU A 133 -3.76 20.26 2.21
CA LEU A 133 -2.47 20.25 2.92
C LEU A 133 -2.61 19.62 4.31
N SER A 134 -2.16 18.37 4.41
CA SER A 134 -2.08 17.59 5.65
C SER A 134 -0.77 17.86 6.38
N HIS A 135 -0.87 18.22 7.66
CA HIS A 135 0.27 18.56 8.51
C HIS A 135 -0.01 18.19 9.98
N ALA A 136 1.02 18.12 10.82
CA ALA A 136 0.83 18.09 12.27
C ALA A 136 0.57 19.51 12.77
N SER A 137 -0.24 19.67 13.82
CA SER A 137 -0.59 20.99 14.36
C SER A 137 0.65 21.77 14.82
N GLU A 138 1.69 21.06 15.26
CA GLU A 138 2.99 21.57 15.65
C GLU A 138 3.75 22.23 14.49
N ASP A 139 3.58 21.72 13.27
CA ASP A 139 4.25 22.19 12.05
C ASP A 139 3.54 23.40 11.41
N LYS A 140 2.43 23.84 12.01
CA LYS A 140 1.52 24.80 11.38
C LYS A 140 2.20 26.14 11.12
N ALA A 141 2.92 26.67 12.10
CA ALA A 141 3.58 27.96 11.98
C ALA A 141 4.84 27.89 11.12
N ASP A 142 5.58 26.79 11.19
CA ASP A 142 6.92 26.67 10.62
C ASP A 142 6.89 26.32 9.11
N VAL A 143 5.95 25.47 8.69
CA VAL A 143 5.88 25.02 7.29
C VAL A 143 4.48 25.06 6.70
N ALA A 144 3.43 24.69 7.42
CA ALA A 144 2.12 24.53 6.78
C ALA A 144 1.50 25.86 6.35
N LEU A 145 1.54 26.89 7.21
CA LEU A 145 1.05 28.23 6.88
C LEU A 145 1.92 28.89 5.80
N PRO A 146 3.27 28.92 5.90
CA PRO A 146 4.11 29.46 4.84
C PRO A 146 3.89 28.78 3.48
N LEU A 147 3.84 27.44 3.44
CA LEU A 147 3.62 26.69 2.21
C LEU A 147 2.23 26.98 1.61
N ALA A 148 1.18 27.01 2.44
CA ALA A 148 -0.16 27.34 1.98
C ALA A 148 -0.25 28.75 1.41
N GLN A 149 0.37 29.74 2.07
CA GLN A 149 0.40 31.12 1.60
C GLN A 149 1.16 31.22 0.26
N ALA A 150 2.34 30.60 0.16
CA ALA A 150 3.14 30.60 -1.06
C ALA A 150 2.39 29.97 -2.25
N LEU A 151 1.61 28.91 -2.00
CA LEU A 151 0.73 28.30 -3.02
C LEU A 151 -0.43 29.23 -3.41
N GLN A 152 -1.07 29.87 -2.43
CA GLN A 152 -2.18 30.81 -2.68
C GLN A 152 -1.73 32.03 -3.47
N ASP A 153 -0.55 32.58 -3.17
CA ASP A 153 0.05 33.70 -3.92
C ASP A 153 0.31 33.36 -5.39
N ARG A 154 0.40 32.06 -5.71
CA ARG A 154 0.56 31.52 -7.07
C ARG A 154 -0.77 31.11 -7.72
N GLY A 155 -1.91 31.42 -7.09
CA GLY A 155 -3.24 31.13 -7.64
C GLY A 155 -3.70 29.67 -7.48
N VAL A 156 -3.11 28.94 -6.52
CA VAL A 156 -3.53 27.59 -6.12
C VAL A 156 -4.46 27.69 -4.91
N SER A 157 -5.66 27.15 -5.02
CA SER A 157 -6.59 27.10 -3.89
C SER A 157 -6.19 25.98 -2.91
N VAL A 158 -5.94 26.35 -1.65
CA VAL A 158 -5.45 25.42 -0.62
C VAL A 158 -6.46 25.25 0.50
N TRP A 159 -6.75 23.99 0.85
CA TRP A 159 -7.40 23.63 2.10
C TRP A 159 -6.38 23.13 3.10
N LEU A 160 -6.11 23.94 4.13
CA LEU A 160 -5.36 23.51 5.30
C LEU A 160 -6.26 22.68 6.21
N ASP A 161 -5.82 21.46 6.54
CA ASP A 161 -6.55 20.67 7.52
C ASP A 161 -6.59 21.42 8.86
N LYS A 162 -7.80 21.67 9.36
CA LYS A 162 -8.03 22.26 10.68
C LYS A 162 -8.26 21.19 11.75
N ALA A 163 -8.33 19.92 11.38
CA ALA A 163 -8.59 18.84 12.31
C ALA A 163 -7.33 18.58 13.16
N GLU A 164 -7.44 18.81 14.47
CA GLU A 164 -6.49 18.28 15.44
C GLU A 164 -6.46 16.75 15.31
N LEU A 165 -5.27 16.20 15.07
CA LEU A 165 -5.05 14.77 14.96
C LEU A 165 -5.42 14.09 16.27
N ARG A 166 -6.36 13.13 16.23
CA ARG A 166 -6.70 12.31 17.39
C ARG A 166 -6.03 10.95 17.29
N ILE A 167 -5.62 10.42 18.43
CA ILE A 167 -5.12 9.05 18.54
C ILE A 167 -6.22 8.10 18.03
N GLY A 168 -5.89 7.27 17.03
CA GLY A 168 -6.82 6.32 16.40
C GLY A 168 -7.46 6.80 15.08
N ASP A 169 -7.17 8.03 14.64
CA ASP A 169 -7.46 8.43 13.26
C ASP A 169 -6.72 7.53 12.26
N SER A 170 -7.28 7.34 11.07
CA SER A 170 -6.61 6.60 10.00
C SER A 170 -6.10 7.58 8.96
N LEU A 171 -4.79 7.53 8.72
CA LEU A 171 -4.09 8.39 7.77
C LEU A 171 -4.69 8.28 6.37
N ARG A 172 -4.98 7.05 5.95
CA ARG A 172 -5.62 6.76 4.67
C ARG A 172 -6.99 7.43 4.56
N ARG A 173 -7.86 7.28 5.57
CA ARG A 173 -9.20 7.88 5.53
C ARG A 173 -9.13 9.40 5.42
N ARG A 174 -8.13 10.02 6.05
CA ARG A 174 -7.92 11.47 5.98
C ARG A 174 -7.47 11.92 4.61
N ILE A 175 -6.51 11.22 4.00
CA ILE A 175 -6.08 11.49 2.62
C ILE A 175 -7.24 11.29 1.64
N ASP A 176 -7.99 10.19 1.79
CA ASP A 176 -9.15 9.90 0.95
C ASP A 176 -10.22 11.00 1.08
N ARG A 177 -10.42 11.56 2.29
CA ARG A 177 -11.34 12.70 2.49
C ARG A 177 -10.80 13.98 1.85
N GLY A 178 -9.52 14.28 2.05
CA GLY A 178 -8.83 15.40 1.40
C GLY A 178 -9.01 15.39 -0.11
N LEU A 179 -8.78 14.23 -0.72
CA LEU A 179 -8.85 14.04 -2.17
C LEU A 179 -10.27 14.02 -2.75
N ARG A 180 -11.33 13.97 -1.93
CA ARG A 180 -12.71 14.11 -2.43
C ARG A 180 -12.99 15.54 -2.88
N SER A 181 -12.56 16.50 -2.06
CA SER A 181 -12.75 17.92 -2.29
C SER A 181 -11.52 18.62 -2.85
N SER A 182 -10.41 17.90 -3.07
CA SER A 182 -9.18 18.46 -3.60
C SER A 182 -8.57 17.63 -4.72
N ARG A 183 -7.97 18.29 -5.71
CA ARG A 183 -7.29 17.61 -6.83
C ARG A 183 -6.06 16.85 -6.36
N PHE A 184 -5.29 17.46 -5.47
CA PHE A 184 -4.07 16.92 -4.87
C PHE A 184 -4.14 16.95 -3.34
N ALA A 185 -3.35 16.09 -2.72
CA ALA A 185 -3.09 16.04 -1.29
C ALA A 185 -1.58 16.20 -1.08
N ALA A 186 -1.16 17.36 -0.58
CA ALA A 186 0.19 17.56 -0.07
C ALA A 186 0.26 17.10 1.39
N VAL A 187 1.27 16.30 1.74
CA VAL A 187 1.43 15.76 3.10
C VAL A 187 2.81 16.14 3.62
N VAL A 188 2.82 16.91 4.71
CA VAL A 188 4.04 17.29 5.42
C VAL A 188 4.43 16.19 6.41
N PHE A 189 5.54 15.53 6.13
CA PHE A 189 6.17 14.54 6.99
C PHE A 189 7.26 15.21 7.82
N SER A 190 7.03 15.28 9.13
CA SER A 190 7.95 15.80 10.14
C SER A 190 8.03 14.82 11.32
N ASP A 191 8.95 15.04 12.25
CA ASP A 191 8.97 14.29 13.51
C ASP A 191 7.66 14.41 14.29
N ALA A 192 7.04 15.60 14.30
CA ALA A 192 5.75 15.82 14.94
C ALA A 192 4.63 15.02 14.26
N TYR A 193 4.69 14.86 12.94
CA TYR A 193 3.76 14.05 12.17
C TYR A 193 3.88 12.56 12.49
N PHE A 194 5.11 12.03 12.55
CA PHE A 194 5.36 10.62 12.88
C PHE A 194 5.04 10.30 14.34
N SER A 195 5.22 11.25 15.24
CA SER A 195 4.93 11.11 16.67
C SER A 195 3.45 10.90 17.01
N LYS A 196 2.55 11.06 16.03
CA LYS A 196 1.11 10.80 16.18
C LYS A 196 0.75 9.31 16.27
N GLY A 197 1.73 8.42 16.12
CA GLY A 197 1.56 6.99 16.34
C GLY A 197 0.87 6.27 15.19
N TRP A 198 1.05 6.75 13.95
CA TRP A 198 0.55 6.07 12.77
C TRP A 198 1.10 4.65 12.71
N PRO A 199 0.24 3.63 12.56
CA PRO A 199 0.74 2.28 12.32
C PRO A 199 1.59 2.25 11.05
N GLN A 200 2.71 1.54 11.07
CA GLN A 200 3.64 1.47 9.93
C GLN A 200 2.94 1.05 8.62
N TYR A 201 1.93 0.17 8.70
CA TYR A 201 1.15 -0.24 7.53
C TYR A 201 0.29 0.88 6.93
N GLU A 202 -0.05 1.93 7.68
CA GLU A 202 -0.74 3.11 7.14
C GLU A 202 0.24 4.01 6.38
N LEU A 203 1.46 4.18 6.90
CA LEU A 203 2.54 4.91 6.20
C LEU A 203 2.95 4.19 4.90
N ASP A 204 3.13 2.87 4.94
CA ASP A 204 3.35 2.07 3.73
C ASP A 204 2.11 2.04 2.81
N GLY A 205 0.93 2.28 3.38
CA GLY A 205 -0.33 2.45 2.66
C GLY A 205 -0.33 3.68 1.76
N ILE A 206 0.24 4.80 2.23
CA ILE A 206 0.43 6.03 1.43
C ILE A 206 1.24 5.71 0.17
N VAL A 207 2.32 4.97 0.33
CA VAL A 207 3.21 4.60 -0.78
C VAL A 207 2.47 3.82 -1.85
N THR A 208 1.55 2.94 -1.44
CA THR A 208 0.74 2.15 -2.37
C THR A 208 -0.23 3.03 -3.18
N LEU A 209 -0.80 4.09 -2.58
CA LEU A 209 -1.65 5.04 -3.29
C LEU A 209 -0.91 5.70 -4.44
N THR A 210 0.36 6.08 -4.23
CA THR A 210 1.19 6.70 -5.26
C THR A 210 1.72 5.70 -6.31
N VAL A 211 1.99 4.42 -5.97
CA VAL A 211 2.48 3.40 -6.94
C VAL A 211 1.38 2.86 -7.85
N GLY A 212 0.12 2.84 -7.40
CA GLY A 212 -1.04 2.40 -8.21
C GLY A 212 -1.43 3.37 -9.33
N GLY A 213 -0.62 4.40 -9.59
CA GLY A 213 -0.90 5.43 -10.58
C GLY A 213 -1.85 6.52 -10.09
N GLN A 214 -1.99 6.78 -8.79
CA GLN A 214 -2.63 8.03 -8.32
C GLN A 214 -1.54 9.04 -7.96
N GLN A 215 -1.23 9.92 -8.91
CA GLN A 215 -0.23 10.98 -8.77
C GLN A 215 -0.72 12.18 -7.94
N ASN A 216 -1.80 12.01 -7.19
CA ASN A 216 -2.45 13.10 -6.49
C ASN A 216 -1.88 13.32 -5.08
N LEU A 217 -0.87 12.55 -4.65
CA LEU A 217 -0.24 12.73 -3.35
C LEU A 217 1.19 13.28 -3.51
N LEU A 218 1.45 14.41 -2.84
CA LEU A 218 2.69 15.17 -2.92
C LEU A 218 3.38 15.14 -1.54
N PRO A 219 4.37 14.25 -1.32
CA PRO A 219 5.07 14.18 -0.05
C PRO A 219 6.06 15.34 0.09
N VAL A 220 6.00 16.04 1.22
CA VAL A 220 6.92 17.12 1.61
C VAL A 220 7.59 16.70 2.91
N TRP A 221 8.91 16.62 2.93
CA TRP A 221 9.70 16.32 4.12
C TRP A 221 10.09 17.62 4.81
N HIS A 222 9.83 17.72 6.11
CA HIS A 222 10.12 18.91 6.89
C HIS A 222 11.04 18.58 8.06
N ASN A 223 12.26 19.11 8.01
CA ASN A 223 13.30 18.95 9.03
C ASN A 223 13.52 17.49 9.46
N VAL A 224 13.43 16.56 8.52
CA VAL A 224 13.66 15.13 8.73
C VAL A 224 14.64 14.63 7.66
N ASP A 225 15.50 13.70 8.05
CA ASP A 225 16.44 13.08 7.12
C ASP A 225 15.87 11.76 6.57
N HIS A 226 16.52 11.25 5.53
CA HIS A 226 16.13 9.98 4.91
C HIS A 226 16.17 8.81 5.90
N ALA A 227 17.07 8.83 6.89
CA ALA A 227 17.20 7.75 7.87
C ALA A 227 16.00 7.71 8.82
N ALA A 228 15.54 8.86 9.32
CA ALA A 228 14.35 9.00 10.13
C ALA A 228 13.11 8.51 9.38
N ILE A 229 12.96 8.91 8.11
CA ILE A 229 11.83 8.47 7.27
C ILE A 229 11.91 6.98 7.00
N SER A 230 13.08 6.44 6.70
CA SER A 230 13.27 5.01 6.46
C SER A 230 12.97 4.18 7.71
N ALA A 231 13.31 4.68 8.90
CA ALA A 231 12.99 4.03 10.16
C ALA A 231 11.47 3.93 10.39
N HIS A 232 10.70 4.93 9.96
CA HIS A 232 9.23 4.91 10.03
C HIS A 232 8.59 4.12 8.88
N SER A 233 9.03 4.35 7.65
CA SER A 233 8.54 3.69 6.43
C SER A 233 9.64 3.69 5.35
N PRO A 234 10.34 2.56 5.16
CA PRO A 234 11.33 2.42 4.09
C PRO A 234 10.74 2.72 2.71
N SER A 235 9.49 2.30 2.50
CA SER A 235 8.81 2.48 1.22
C SER A 235 8.49 3.95 0.91
N LEU A 236 8.38 4.80 1.93
CA LEU A 236 8.18 6.25 1.77
C LEU A 236 9.51 6.97 1.51
N ALA A 237 10.60 6.48 2.13
CA ALA A 237 11.95 7.01 1.93
C ALA A 237 12.42 6.82 0.48
N ASP A 238 12.06 5.71 -0.15
CA ASP A 238 12.41 5.39 -1.55
C ASP A 238 11.66 6.25 -2.60
N LYS A 239 10.88 7.27 -2.18
CA LYS A 239 10.10 8.13 -3.08
C LYS A 239 10.68 9.52 -3.23
N PHE A 240 10.47 10.08 -4.42
CA PHE A 240 10.70 11.49 -4.68
C PHE A 240 9.78 12.34 -3.79
N ALA A 241 10.38 12.98 -2.81
CA ALA A 241 9.79 14.03 -1.98
C ALA A 241 10.66 15.29 -2.08
N ARG A 242 10.06 16.44 -1.80
CA ARG A 242 10.82 17.68 -1.59
C ARG A 242 11.09 17.87 -0.11
N SER A 243 12.31 18.30 0.20
CA SER A 243 12.82 18.46 1.56
C SER A 243 12.99 19.94 1.86
N THR A 244 12.37 20.44 2.93
CA THR A 244 12.60 21.84 3.36
C THR A 244 14.00 22.05 3.92
N SER A 245 14.75 20.98 4.20
CA SER A 245 16.14 21.06 4.64
C SER A 245 17.08 21.46 3.50
N ASP A 246 16.70 21.12 2.26
CA ASP A 246 17.54 21.29 1.06
C ASP A 246 16.94 22.32 0.08
N THR A 247 15.65 22.61 0.20
CA THR A 247 14.90 23.44 -0.75
C THR A 247 14.02 24.45 0.02
N PRO A 248 14.08 25.76 -0.29
CA PRO A 248 13.20 26.76 0.33
C PRO A 248 11.72 26.47 0.07
N ILE A 249 10.86 26.80 1.04
CA ILE A 249 9.41 26.58 0.95
C ILE A 249 8.82 27.22 -0.32
N ASP A 250 9.30 28.39 -0.72
CA ASP A 250 8.83 29.08 -1.94
C ASP A 250 9.12 28.31 -3.23
N GLU A 251 10.24 27.59 -3.29
CA GLU A 251 10.61 26.77 -4.44
C GLU A 251 9.79 25.48 -4.47
N ILE A 252 9.60 24.85 -3.30
CA ILE A 252 8.68 23.70 -3.15
C ILE A 252 7.26 24.10 -3.57
N ALA A 253 6.80 25.29 -3.16
CA ALA A 253 5.49 25.82 -3.54
C ALA A 253 5.39 26.08 -5.05
N ALA A 254 6.45 26.59 -5.69
CA ALA A 254 6.48 26.81 -7.13
C ALA A 254 6.32 25.50 -7.90
N GLU A 255 7.08 24.46 -7.55
CA GLU A 255 6.99 23.16 -8.21
C GLU A 255 5.61 22.51 -8.05
N ILE A 256 5.03 22.59 -6.86
CA ILE A 256 3.67 22.08 -6.60
C ILE A 256 2.66 22.89 -7.42
N ALA A 257 2.80 24.22 -7.48
CA ALA A 257 1.89 25.08 -8.23
C ALA A 257 1.94 24.80 -9.73
N ASP A 258 3.12 24.64 -10.31
CA ASP A 258 3.30 24.32 -11.73
C ASP A 258 2.58 23.01 -12.08
N LEU A 259 2.80 21.96 -11.28
CA LEU A 259 2.13 20.66 -11.45
C LEU A 259 0.60 20.78 -11.36
N VAL A 260 0.12 21.55 -10.39
CA VAL A 260 -1.31 21.73 -10.12
C VAL A 260 -1.98 22.51 -11.26
N ILE A 261 -1.35 23.59 -11.71
CA ILE A 261 -1.85 24.46 -12.78
C ILE A 261 -1.85 23.70 -14.10
N GLU A 262 -0.77 22.99 -14.43
CA GLU A 262 -0.71 22.14 -15.63
C GLU A 262 -1.84 21.11 -15.62
N ALA A 263 -2.06 20.44 -14.48
CA ALA A 263 -3.13 19.45 -14.34
C ALA A 263 -4.54 20.07 -14.38
N ARG A 264 -4.71 21.31 -13.95
CA ARG A 264 -5.98 22.06 -13.98
C ARG A 264 -6.31 22.51 -15.40
N ASP A 265 -5.33 23.07 -16.11
CA ASP A 265 -5.50 23.65 -17.44
C ASP A 265 -5.68 22.54 -18.49
N ALA A 266 -5.02 21.40 -18.32
CA ALA A 266 -5.25 20.20 -19.14
C ALA A 266 -6.65 19.56 -18.97
N GLN A 267 -7.53 20.14 -18.13
CA GLN A 267 -8.91 19.70 -17.89
C GLN A 267 -9.96 20.73 -18.31
N GLN A 268 -9.56 21.92 -18.77
CA GLN A 268 -10.48 22.86 -19.40
C GLN A 268 -10.64 22.48 -20.89
N PRO A 269 -11.88 22.37 -21.40
CA PRO A 269 -12.16 21.94 -22.77
C PRO A 269 -11.68 22.91 -23.85
#